data_AF-A0AAE8IQH1-F1
#
_entry.id   AF-A0AAE8IQH1-F1
#
_cell.length_a   1.000
_cell.length_b   1.000
_cell.length_c   1.000
_cell.angle_alpha   90.00
_cell.angle_beta   90.00
_cell.angle_gamma   90.00
#
_symmetry.space_group_name_H-M   'P 1'
#
loop_
_entity.id
_entity.type
_entity.pdbx_description
1 polymer ?
#
loop_
_entity_poly.entity_id
_entity_poly.type
_entity_poly.pdbx_seq_one_letter_code
_entity_poly.pdbx_strand_id
1 'polypeptide(L)'
;MAQIRIDPLAIQLQTLETETLLKALLRAKVHLDAICGGKGYCGTCVVHVVSGATQLSPVTAQEQTILNNLKKSSDTYRLSCQAYVRDGETVVCDLPSRTLTKLQQILDRLKNRYAPKDIRHPRTGELLVKQGGIVTQDILERLLSA
;
A
#
# COMPACT_ATOMS: atom_id res chain seq x y z
N MET A 1 11.54 11.44 -3.01
CA MET A 1 11.13 10.01 -3.06
C MET A 1 9.65 9.94 -2.77
N ALA A 2 8.86 9.45 -3.72
CA ALA A 2 7.42 9.33 -3.58
C ALA A 2 7.01 8.30 -2.52
N GLN A 3 5.89 8.53 -1.84
CA GLN A 3 5.40 7.67 -0.76
C GLN A 3 3.91 7.34 -0.92
N ILE A 4 3.54 6.15 -0.47
CA ILE A 4 2.16 5.66 -0.43
C ILE A 4 1.87 5.25 1.02
N ARG A 5 0.82 5.80 1.62
CA ARG A 5 0.33 5.41 2.94
C ARG A 5 -0.97 4.62 2.78
N ILE A 6 -1.03 3.44 3.40
CA ILE A 6 -2.22 2.60 3.42
C ILE A 6 -3.00 2.84 4.71
N ASP A 7 -4.19 3.41 4.59
CA ASP A 7 -5.12 3.56 5.71
C ASP A 7 -6.14 2.40 5.71
N PRO A 8 -6.69 2.03 6.90
CA PRO A 8 -6.42 2.58 8.24
C PRO A 8 -5.17 1.98 8.92
N LEU A 9 -4.37 1.18 8.21
CA LEU A 9 -3.25 0.44 8.81
C LEU A 9 -1.99 1.29 9.07
N ALA A 10 -1.98 2.55 8.61
CA ALA A 10 -0.86 3.48 8.69
C ALA A 10 0.47 2.93 8.12
N ILE A 11 0.41 1.97 7.18
CA ILE A 11 1.59 1.39 6.56
C ILE A 11 2.14 2.36 5.52
N GLN A 12 3.39 2.78 5.65
CA GLN A 12 4.06 3.63 4.68
C GLN A 12 4.95 2.81 3.76
N LEU A 13 4.81 3.05 2.45
CA LEU A 13 5.57 2.40 1.40
C LEU A 13 6.27 3.46 0.58
N GLN A 14 7.58 3.30 0.36
CA GLN A 14 8.26 4.08 -0.67
C GLN A 14 7.95 3.51 -2.04
N THR A 15 7.79 4.38 -3.03
CA THR A 15 7.57 4.02 -4.44
C THR A 15 8.51 4.82 -5.33
N LEU A 16 8.81 4.27 -6.51
CA LEU A 16 9.50 5.02 -7.56
C LEU A 16 8.49 5.89 -8.31
N GLU A 17 8.95 7.00 -8.90
CA GLU A 17 8.12 7.99 -9.61
C GLU A 17 7.41 7.44 -10.87
N THR A 18 7.80 6.25 -11.33
CA THR A 18 7.20 5.56 -12.47
C THR A 18 6.66 4.16 -12.10
N GLU A 19 6.77 3.78 -10.83
CA GLU A 19 6.24 2.52 -10.33
C GLU A 19 4.74 2.68 -10.05
N THR A 20 3.93 1.80 -10.65
CA THR A 20 2.48 1.82 -10.41
C THR A 20 2.16 1.44 -8.98
N LEU A 21 1.07 1.99 -8.44
CA LEU A 21 0.63 1.69 -7.08
C LEU A 21 0.49 0.17 -6.88
N LEU A 22 -0.01 -0.57 -7.87
CA LEU A 22 -0.12 -2.03 -7.83
C LEU A 22 1.25 -2.71 -7.65
N LYS A 23 2.29 -2.26 -8.38
CA LYS A 23 3.63 -2.83 -8.26
C LYS A 23 4.26 -2.52 -6.91
N ALA A 24 4.11 -1.29 -6.42
CA ALA A 24 4.60 -0.89 -5.10
C ALA A 24 3.93 -1.71 -3.98
N LEU A 25 2.60 -1.90 -4.05
CA LEU A 25 1.85 -2.75 -3.13
C LEU A 25 2.31 -4.20 -3.19
N LEU A 26 2.46 -4.77 -4.39
CA LEU A 26 2.88 -6.16 -4.57
C LEU A 26 4.30 -6.41 -4.03
N ARG A 27 5.22 -5.46 -4.25
CA ARG A 27 6.58 -5.49 -3.68
C ARG A 27 6.55 -5.51 -2.16
N ALA A 28 5.64 -4.75 -1.56
CA ALA A 28 5.37 -4.74 -0.13
C ALA A 28 4.57 -5.97 0.37
N LYS A 29 4.33 -6.97 -0.49
CA LYS A 29 3.50 -8.17 -0.21
C LYS A 29 2.04 -7.85 0.12
N VAL A 30 1.57 -6.65 -0.21
CA VAL A 30 0.16 -6.27 -0.15
C VAL A 30 -0.52 -6.74 -1.43
N HIS A 31 -1.36 -7.77 -1.30
CA HIS A 31 -2.03 -8.37 -2.44
C HIS A 31 -3.36 -7.67 -2.73
N LEU A 32 -3.40 -7.01 -3.88
CA LEU A 32 -4.62 -6.48 -4.45
C LEU A 32 -5.05 -7.33 -5.64
N ASP A 33 -6.35 -7.57 -5.79
CA ASP A 33 -6.86 -8.34 -6.91
C ASP A 33 -6.59 -7.59 -8.22
N ALA A 34 -5.96 -8.27 -9.17
CA ALA A 34 -5.61 -7.71 -10.48
C ALA A 34 -5.75 -8.80 -11.55
N ILE A 35 -6.98 -9.25 -11.79
CA ILE A 35 -7.27 -10.44 -12.62
C ILE A 35 -6.74 -10.28 -14.06
N CYS A 36 -6.74 -9.05 -14.58
CA CYS A 36 -6.18 -8.75 -15.92
C CYS A 36 -4.64 -8.66 -15.96
N GLY A 37 -3.94 -8.84 -14.85
CA GLY A 37 -2.49 -8.63 -14.77
C GLY A 37 -2.06 -7.17 -14.88
N GLY A 38 -2.95 -6.22 -14.57
CA GLY A 38 -2.65 -4.79 -14.62
C GLY A 38 -2.87 -4.11 -15.97
N LYS A 39 -3.59 -4.75 -16.90
CA LYS A 39 -3.93 -4.23 -18.24
C LYS A 39 -5.05 -3.17 -18.27
N GLY A 40 -5.59 -2.78 -17.11
CA GLY A 40 -6.51 -1.63 -17.03
C GLY A 40 -7.97 -1.86 -17.45
N TYR A 41 -8.42 -3.08 -17.77
CA TYR A 41 -9.80 -3.33 -18.25
C TYR A 41 -10.74 -4.07 -17.29
N CYS A 42 -10.25 -4.61 -16.17
CA CYS A 42 -11.09 -5.43 -15.27
C CYS A 42 -11.65 -4.72 -14.03
N GLY A 43 -11.05 -3.60 -13.60
CA GLY A 43 -11.50 -2.84 -12.42
C GLY A 43 -11.24 -3.46 -11.04
N THR A 44 -10.76 -4.72 -10.97
CA THR A 44 -10.54 -5.43 -9.68
C THR A 44 -9.47 -4.77 -8.81
N CYS A 45 -8.54 -4.04 -9.41
CA CYS A 45 -7.44 -3.33 -8.74
C CYS A 45 -7.80 -1.89 -8.32
N VAL A 46 -9.08 -1.59 -8.18
CA VAL A 46 -9.53 -0.25 -7.79
C VAL A 46 -9.13 0.05 -6.34
N VAL A 47 -8.65 1.26 -6.11
CA VAL A 47 -8.28 1.77 -4.78
C VAL A 47 -8.96 3.12 -4.56
N HIS A 48 -9.26 3.42 -3.31
CA HIS A 48 -9.78 4.72 -2.90
C HIS A 48 -8.60 5.59 -2.47
N VAL A 49 -8.48 6.78 -3.06
CA VAL A 49 -7.45 7.77 -2.74
C VAL A 49 -8.06 8.76 -1.77
N VAL A 50 -7.64 8.67 -0.51
CA VAL A 50 -8.13 9.52 0.58
C VAL A 50 -7.47 10.90 0.52
N SER A 51 -6.20 10.96 0.13
CA SER A 51 -5.45 12.20 -0.03
C SER A 51 -4.33 12.04 -1.07
N GLY A 52 -3.91 13.14 -1.69
CA GLY A 52 -2.83 13.15 -2.69
C GLY A 52 -3.24 12.71 -4.09
N ALA A 53 -4.53 12.74 -4.45
CA ALA A 53 -5.00 12.36 -5.79
C ALA A 53 -4.36 13.20 -6.92
N THR A 54 -4.07 14.48 -6.66
CA THR A 54 -3.39 15.40 -7.60
C THR A 54 -1.94 15.01 -7.88
N GLN A 55 -1.30 14.31 -6.94
CA GLN A 55 0.09 13.85 -7.04
C GLN A 55 0.21 12.58 -7.90
N LEU A 56 -0.90 11.91 -8.21
CA LEU A 56 -0.92 10.75 -9.08
C LEU A 56 -0.82 11.14 -10.55
N SER A 57 -0.40 10.19 -11.38
CA SER A 57 -0.40 10.29 -12.84
C SER A 57 -1.77 10.68 -13.39
N PRO A 58 -1.84 11.33 -14.57
CA PRO A 58 -3.11 11.64 -15.21
C PRO A 58 -3.94 10.37 -15.41
N VAL A 59 -5.25 10.51 -15.29
CA VAL A 59 -6.18 9.41 -15.55
C VAL A 59 -6.14 9.07 -17.04
N THR A 60 -5.97 7.79 -17.36
CA THR A 60 -6.01 7.34 -18.77
C THR A 60 -7.45 7.19 -19.25
N ALA A 61 -7.69 7.26 -20.56
CA ALA A 61 -9.02 7.06 -21.12
C ALA A 61 -9.60 5.68 -20.74
N GLN A 62 -8.76 4.64 -20.79
CA GLN A 62 -9.15 3.29 -20.40
C GLN A 62 -9.51 3.21 -18.90
N GLU A 63 -8.70 3.82 -18.05
CA GLU A 63 -8.98 3.92 -16.61
C GLU A 63 -10.33 4.61 -16.36
N GLN A 64 -10.57 5.75 -17.01
CA GLN A 64 -11.82 6.50 -16.88
C GLN A 64 -13.04 5.67 -17.28
N THR A 65 -12.97 4.93 -18.39
CA THR A 65 -14.06 4.05 -18.83
C THR A 65 -14.41 3.01 -17.75
N ILE A 66 -13.42 2.36 -17.16
CA ILE A 66 -13.65 1.36 -16.12
C ILE A 66 -14.18 2.00 -14.84
N LEU A 67 -13.64 3.14 -14.41
CA LEU A 67 -14.14 3.86 -13.23
C LEU A 67 -15.61 4.28 -13.41
N ASN A 68 -15.98 4.75 -14.61
CA ASN A 68 -17.37 5.06 -14.95
C ASN A 68 -18.27 3.83 -14.87
N ASN A 69 -17.84 2.69 -15.40
CA ASN A 69 -18.58 1.41 -15.32
C ASN A 69 -18.79 0.96 -13.87
N LEU A 70 -17.81 1.24 -12.99
CA LEU A 70 -17.88 0.98 -11.56
C LEU A 70 -18.65 2.05 -10.78
N LYS A 71 -19.15 3.12 -11.44
CA LYS A 71 -19.79 4.28 -10.82
C LYS A 71 -18.90 4.96 -9.76
N LYS A 72 -17.60 5.08 -10.04
CA LYS A 72 -16.60 5.69 -9.17
C LYS A 72 -16.00 6.92 -9.83
N SER A 73 -15.91 8.04 -9.10
CA SER A 73 -15.22 9.24 -9.60
C SER A 73 -13.71 9.03 -9.62
N SER A 74 -13.05 9.49 -10.67
CA SER A 74 -11.59 9.50 -10.79
C SER A 74 -10.91 10.50 -9.85
N ASP A 75 -11.68 11.40 -9.23
CA ASP A 75 -11.19 12.34 -8.21
C ASP A 75 -10.77 11.61 -6.92
N THR A 76 -11.47 10.53 -6.57
CA THR A 76 -11.27 9.78 -5.32
C THR A 76 -10.99 8.31 -5.54
N TYR A 77 -11.17 7.77 -6.74
CA TYR A 77 -10.85 6.37 -7.04
C TYR A 77 -9.91 6.26 -8.22
N ARG A 78 -8.95 5.35 -8.11
CA ARG A 78 -7.99 5.09 -9.18
C ARG A 78 -7.83 3.60 -9.40
N LEU A 79 -7.46 3.21 -10.61
CA LEU A 79 -6.96 1.88 -10.86
C LEU A 79 -5.49 1.85 -10.47
N SER A 80 -5.16 1.15 -9.38
CA SER A 80 -3.78 1.06 -8.89
C SER A 80 -2.78 0.54 -9.93
N CYS A 81 -3.24 -0.21 -10.94
CA CYS A 81 -2.39 -0.67 -12.03
C CYS A 81 -2.04 0.38 -13.09
N GLN A 82 -2.78 1.50 -13.14
CA GLN A 82 -2.58 2.60 -14.09
C GLN A 82 -2.06 3.87 -13.40
N ALA A 83 -2.34 4.03 -12.11
CA ALA A 83 -1.86 5.14 -11.31
C ALA A 83 -0.44 4.91 -10.79
N TYR A 84 0.40 5.95 -10.82
CA TYR A 84 1.70 6.04 -10.17
C TYR A 84 1.89 7.44 -9.58
N VAL A 85 2.75 7.58 -8.57
CA VAL A 85 2.99 8.87 -7.90
C VAL A 85 4.03 9.65 -8.70
N ARG A 86 3.71 10.89 -9.11
CA ARG A 86 4.57 11.68 -10.00
C ARG A 86 5.66 12.49 -9.29
N ASP A 87 5.42 13.00 -8.07
CA ASP A 87 6.46 13.76 -7.37
C ASP A 87 6.18 14.01 -5.88
N GLY A 88 7.27 14.08 -5.09
CA GLY A 88 7.42 14.81 -3.83
C GLY A 88 6.67 14.39 -2.55
N GLU A 89 5.44 13.91 -2.66
CA GLU A 89 4.52 13.84 -1.50
C GLU A 89 3.93 12.44 -1.27
N THR A 90 3.22 12.32 -0.14
CA THR A 90 2.59 11.07 0.31
C THR A 90 1.16 10.98 -0.21
N VAL A 91 0.87 9.95 -1.00
CA VAL A 91 -0.49 9.60 -1.40
C VAL A 91 -1.08 8.66 -0.34
N VAL A 92 -2.27 8.99 0.17
CA VAL A 92 -2.97 8.16 1.14
C VAL A 92 -4.04 7.36 0.41
N CYS A 93 -3.98 6.03 0.52
CA CYS A 93 -4.89 5.11 -0.12
C CYS A 93 -5.59 4.22 0.90
N ASP A 94 -6.87 4.02 0.69
CA ASP A 94 -7.70 3.02 1.34
C ASP A 94 -7.92 1.85 0.35
N LEU A 95 -7.61 0.65 0.83
CA LEU A 95 -7.66 -0.58 0.03
C LEU A 95 -9.02 -1.27 0.23
N PRO A 96 -9.45 -2.12 -0.73
CA PRO A 96 -10.66 -2.91 -0.55
C PRO A 96 -10.62 -3.70 0.76
N SER A 97 -11.77 -3.77 1.44
CA SER A 97 -11.92 -4.39 2.77
C SER A 97 -11.34 -5.81 2.84
N ARG A 98 -11.50 -6.62 1.79
CA ARG A 98 -10.89 -7.97 1.72
C ARG A 98 -9.36 -7.96 1.83
N THR A 99 -8.69 -7.00 1.20
CA THR A 99 -7.22 -6.86 1.28
C THR A 99 -6.81 -6.37 2.67
N LEU A 100 -7.53 -5.38 3.21
CA LEU A 100 -7.28 -4.87 4.57
C LEU A 100 -7.45 -5.95 5.63
N THR A 101 -8.51 -6.76 5.57
CA THR A 101 -8.73 -7.85 6.54
C THR A 101 -7.60 -8.88 6.52
N LYS A 102 -7.10 -9.25 5.33
CA LYS A 102 -5.95 -10.18 5.23
C LYS A 102 -4.68 -9.58 5.84
N LEU A 103 -4.40 -8.30 5.56
CA LEU A 103 -3.25 -7.61 6.14
C LEU A 103 -3.38 -7.49 7.66
N GLN A 104 -4.56 -7.14 8.15
CA GLN A 104 -4.84 -7.03 9.57
C GLN A 104 -4.68 -8.38 10.27
N GLN A 105 -5.17 -9.48 9.69
CA GLN A 105 -4.92 -10.83 10.22
C GLN A 105 -3.43 -11.20 10.27
N ILE A 106 -2.64 -10.77 9.28
CA ILE A 106 -1.17 -10.99 9.30
C ILE A 106 -0.52 -10.16 10.41
N LEU A 107 -0.91 -8.90 10.55
CA LEU A 107 -0.42 -8.01 11.61
C LEU A 107 -0.80 -8.54 12.99
N ASP A 108 -2.05 -8.96 13.20
CA ASP A 108 -2.53 -9.52 14.46
C ASP A 108 -1.84 -10.83 14.82
N ARG A 109 -1.46 -11.65 13.82
CA ARG A 109 -0.65 -12.86 14.04
C ARG A 109 0.79 -12.56 14.47
N LEU A 110 1.33 -11.39 14.11
CA LEU A 110 2.69 -10.98 14.46
C LEU A 110 2.71 -10.18 15.77
N LYS A 111 1.66 -9.41 16.06
CA LYS A 111 1.45 -8.72 17.33
C LYS A 111 1.42 -9.75 18.47
N ASN A 112 2.12 -9.44 19.55
CA ASN A 112 2.19 -10.26 20.78
C ASN A 112 2.88 -11.63 20.64
N ARG A 113 3.64 -11.87 19.56
CA ARG A 113 4.56 -13.02 19.50
C ARG A 113 5.98 -12.61 19.88
N TYR A 114 6.69 -13.58 20.45
CA TYR A 114 8.13 -13.48 20.64
C TYR A 114 8.83 -13.51 19.29
N ALA A 115 9.74 -12.57 19.07
CA ALA A 115 10.54 -12.49 17.87
C ALA A 115 11.35 -13.79 17.72
N PRO A 116 11.14 -14.58 16.65
CA PRO A 116 11.82 -15.86 16.48
C PRO A 116 13.32 -15.71 16.20
N LYS A 117 13.74 -14.50 15.80
CA LYS A 117 15.11 -14.08 15.54
C LYS A 117 15.22 -12.58 15.82
N ASP A 118 16.45 -12.08 15.90
CA ASP A 118 16.71 -10.65 15.96
C ASP A 118 16.00 -9.92 14.82
N ILE A 119 15.09 -9.02 15.18
CA ILE A 119 14.41 -8.12 14.27
C ILE A 119 15.21 -6.83 14.24
N ARG A 120 15.80 -6.54 13.08
CA ARG A 120 16.55 -5.31 12.83
C ARG A 120 15.79 -4.44 11.86
N HIS A 121 15.91 -3.14 12.02
CA HIS A 121 15.37 -2.18 11.08
C HIS A 121 16.04 -2.39 9.71
N PRO A 122 15.28 -2.52 8.61
CA PRO A 122 15.81 -2.85 7.28
C PRO A 122 16.66 -1.73 6.62
N ARG A 123 16.89 -0.61 7.32
CA ARG A 123 17.64 0.56 6.80
C ARG A 123 18.73 1.02 7.75
N THR A 124 18.39 1.27 9.01
CA THR A 124 19.36 1.73 10.00
C THR A 124 20.19 0.58 10.56
N GLY A 125 19.74 -0.67 10.39
CA GLY A 125 20.37 -1.85 11.01
C GLY A 125 20.18 -1.94 12.52
N GLU A 126 19.45 -0.97 13.11
CA GLU A 126 19.15 -0.92 14.54
C GLU A 126 18.40 -2.19 14.96
N LEU A 127 18.79 -2.76 16.10
CA LEU A 127 18.13 -3.92 16.66
C LEU A 127 16.84 -3.47 17.37
N LEU A 128 15.70 -3.76 16.74
CA LEU A 128 14.38 -3.36 17.25
C LEU A 128 13.83 -4.38 18.25
N VAL A 129 14.07 -5.68 18.01
CA VAL A 129 13.69 -6.75 18.95
C VAL A 129 14.78 -7.80 18.95
N LYS A 130 15.27 -8.18 20.13
CA LYS A 130 16.11 -9.38 20.28
C LYS A 130 15.29 -10.65 20.10
N GLN A 131 15.93 -11.72 19.66
CA GLN A 131 15.32 -13.05 19.68
C GLN A 131 14.70 -13.35 21.07
N GLY A 132 13.44 -13.77 21.08
CA GLY A 132 12.68 -14.01 22.31
C GLY A 132 12.09 -12.75 22.95
N GLY A 133 12.22 -11.57 22.34
CA GLY A 133 11.56 -10.33 22.78
C GLY A 133 10.15 -10.19 22.19
N ILE A 134 9.24 -9.53 22.92
CA ILE A 134 7.87 -9.31 22.46
C ILE A 134 7.87 -8.24 21.36
N VAL A 135 7.23 -8.53 20.22
CA VAL A 135 6.96 -7.53 19.19
C VAL A 135 5.75 -6.70 19.63
N THR A 136 6.04 -5.53 20.22
CA THR A 136 5.01 -4.56 20.63
C THR A 136 4.55 -3.70 19.44
N GLN A 137 3.44 -2.99 19.62
CA GLN A 137 2.91 -2.11 18.57
C GLN A 137 3.88 -0.99 18.20
N ASP A 138 4.56 -0.40 19.18
CA ASP A 138 5.60 0.63 18.98
C ASP A 138 6.75 0.14 18.08
N ILE A 139 7.19 -1.11 18.29
CA ILE A 139 8.24 -1.74 17.47
C ILE A 139 7.76 -1.97 16.03
N LEU A 140 6.48 -2.34 15.87
CA LEU A 140 5.87 -2.54 14.56
C LEU A 140 5.75 -1.22 13.79
N GLU A 141 5.41 -0.14 14.48
CA GLU A 141 5.40 1.21 13.93
C GLU A 141 6.82 1.63 13.53
N ARG A 142 7.83 1.41 14.37
CA ARG A 142 9.26 1.67 14.07
C ARG A 142 9.86 0.80 12.97
N LEU A 143 9.29 -0.38 12.70
CA LEU A 143 9.69 -1.24 11.57
C LEU A 143 9.17 -0.72 10.23
N LEU A 144 8.03 -0.04 10.27
CA LEU A 144 7.28 0.41 9.11
C LEU A 144 7.48 1.91 8.83
N SER A 145 7.87 2.69 9.83
CA SER A 145 8.29 4.08 9.66
C SER A 145 9.70 4.14 9.10
N ALA A 146 9.88 5.07 8.16
CA ALA A 146 11.14 5.35 7.47
C ALA A 146 11.95 6.40 8.21
#